data_AF-D6MY46-F1
#
_entry.id   AF-D6MY46-F1
#
_cell.length_a   1.000
_cell.length_b   1.000
_cell.length_c   1.000
_cell.angle_alpha   90.00
_cell.angle_beta   90.00
_cell.angle_gamma   90.00
#
_symmetry.space_group_name_H-M   'P 1'
#
loop_
_entity.id
_entity.type
_entity.pdbx_description
1 polymer ?
#
loop_
_entity_poly.entity_id
_entity_poly.type
_entity_poly.pdbx_seq_one_letter_code
_entity_poly.pdbx_strand_id
1 'polypeptide(L)'
;MTSEPFAPEPSEPEPVPGSRVRITKPSEVPGAVVLSLTTPASWEDFQGFLKAVEALQGDGFVVRSVESSYKLFRVWLRREEE
;
A
#
# COMPACT_ATOMS: atom_id res chain seq x y z
N MET A 1 -32.94 27.62 40.26
CA MET A 1 -32.34 26.27 40.48
C MET A 1 -32.65 25.48 39.23
N THR A 2 -31.93 25.70 38.13
CA THR A 2 -30.68 25.02 37.71
C THR A 2 -30.81 23.50 37.72
N SER A 3 -30.73 22.90 36.52
CA SER A 3 -29.78 21.83 36.17
C SER A 3 -30.08 21.35 34.74
N GLU A 4 -29.40 21.96 33.77
CA GLU A 4 -29.09 21.31 32.50
C GLU A 4 -28.28 20.04 32.76
N PRO A 5 -28.62 18.87 32.17
CA PRO A 5 -27.67 17.78 32.10
C PRO A 5 -26.60 18.12 31.05
N PHE A 6 -25.39 18.35 31.53
CA PHE A 6 -24.15 18.40 30.77
C PHE A 6 -24.10 17.19 29.81
N ALA A 7 -24.34 17.41 28.52
CA ALA A 7 -23.97 16.43 27.52
C ALA A 7 -22.44 16.44 27.45
N PRO A 8 -21.73 15.31 27.66
CA PRO A 8 -20.31 15.28 27.35
C PRO A 8 -20.18 15.45 25.83
N GLU A 9 -19.45 16.49 25.43
CA GLU A 9 -18.97 16.67 24.06
C GLU A 9 -18.39 15.33 23.56
N PRO A 10 -18.75 14.86 22.34
CA PRO A 10 -18.07 13.71 21.77
C PRO A 10 -16.61 14.10 21.58
N SER A 11 -15.74 13.51 22.41
CA SER A 11 -14.30 13.65 22.32
C SER A 11 -13.86 13.41 20.88
N GLU A 12 -13.07 14.35 20.36
CA GLU A 12 -12.39 14.27 19.08
C GLU A 12 -11.87 12.85 18.81
N PRO A 13 -12.05 12.30 17.61
CA PRO A 13 -11.48 11.00 17.28
C PRO A 13 -9.97 11.11 17.44
N GLU A 14 -9.43 10.33 18.38
CA GLU A 14 -8.00 10.13 18.54
C GLU A 14 -7.38 9.91 17.15
N PRO A 15 -6.23 10.54 16.83
CA PRO A 15 -5.54 10.24 15.59
C PRO A 15 -5.15 8.76 15.66
N VAL A 16 -5.94 7.91 15.02
CA VAL A 16 -5.55 6.54 14.67
C VAL A 16 -4.12 6.65 14.15
N PRO A 17 -3.16 5.87 14.66
CA PRO A 17 -1.78 5.93 14.16
C PRO A 17 -1.86 5.52 12.70
N GLY A 18 -1.96 6.54 11.84
CA GLY A 18 -2.26 6.39 10.44
C GLY A 18 -1.27 5.39 9.91
N SER A 19 -1.78 4.28 9.42
CA SER A 19 -1.05 3.21 8.75
C SER A 19 -0.02 3.87 7.86
N ARG A 20 1.19 4.00 8.40
CA ARG A 20 2.33 4.55 7.69
C ARG A 20 2.58 3.46 6.67
N VAL A 21 2.07 3.66 5.46
CA VAL A 21 2.34 2.79 4.31
C VAL A 21 3.85 2.83 4.17
N ARG A 22 4.52 1.88 4.82
CA ARG A 22 5.94 1.68 4.67
C ARG A 22 6.04 0.96 3.34
N ILE A 23 6.15 1.75 2.28
CA ILE A 23 6.77 1.27 1.05
C ILE A 23 8.20 0.91 1.47
N THR A 24 8.39 -0.33 1.89
CA THR A 24 9.71 -0.86 2.22
C THR A 24 10.55 -0.69 0.97
N LYS A 25 11.66 0.04 1.14
CA LYS A 25 12.68 0.30 0.13
C LYS A 25 12.86 -0.97 -0.74
N PRO A 26 12.77 -0.88 -2.08
CA PRO A 26 12.96 -2.05 -2.93
C PRO A 26 14.33 -2.62 -2.57
N SER A 27 14.35 -3.87 -2.11
CA SER A 27 15.60 -4.57 -1.83
C SER A 27 16.35 -4.63 -3.16
N GLU A 28 17.47 -3.91 -3.25
CA GLU A 28 18.31 -3.78 -4.45
C GLU A 28 18.99 -5.11 -4.78
N VAL A 29 18.21 -6.11 -5.19
CA VAL A 29 18.74 -7.20 -5.97
C VAL A 29 18.89 -6.63 -7.38
N PRO A 30 20.10 -6.55 -7.95
CA PRO A 30 20.29 -5.99 -9.29
C PRO A 30 19.35 -6.65 -10.29
N GLY A 31 18.57 -5.82 -10.97
CA GLY A 31 17.56 -6.26 -11.93
C GLY A 31 16.21 -6.71 -11.34
N ALA A 32 15.95 -6.63 -10.02
CA ALA A 32 14.65 -6.98 -9.45
C ALA A 32 13.99 -5.80 -8.70
N VAL A 33 12.68 -5.67 -8.90
CA VAL A 33 11.83 -4.65 -8.27
C VAL A 33 10.69 -5.35 -7.56
N VAL A 34 10.35 -4.88 -6.35
CA VAL A 34 9.22 -5.41 -5.58
C VAL A 34 8.24 -4.28 -5.32
N LEU A 35 7.01 -4.43 -5.80
CA LEU A 35 5.91 -3.54 -5.51
C LEU A 35 5.01 -4.19 -4.47
N SER A 36 4.56 -3.43 -3.47
CA SER A 36 3.62 -3.92 -2.46
C SER A 36 2.51 -2.93 -2.14
N LEU A 37 1.30 -3.44 -1.97
CA LEU A 37 0.10 -2.74 -1.52
C LEU A 37 -0.46 -3.41 -0.27
N THR A 38 -0.47 -2.68 0.84
CA THR A 38 -1.04 -3.17 2.12
C THR A 38 -2.51 -2.81 2.24
N THR A 39 -3.34 -3.71 2.77
CA THR A 39 -4.77 -3.41 3.03
C THR A 39 -4.98 -2.88 4.45
N PRO A 40 -6.04 -2.07 4.70
CA PRO A 40 -7.00 -1.56 3.71
C PRO A 40 -6.36 -0.57 2.74
N ALA A 41 -6.67 -0.70 1.46
CA ALA A 41 -6.22 0.19 0.38
C ALA A 41 -7.45 0.70 -0.36
N SER A 42 -7.44 1.96 -0.77
CA SER A 42 -8.52 2.52 -1.58
C SER A 42 -8.50 1.92 -2.98
N TRP A 43 -9.62 2.00 -3.70
CA TRP A 43 -9.65 1.60 -5.11
C TRP A 43 -8.63 2.37 -5.95
N GLU A 44 -8.43 3.66 -5.67
CA GLU A 44 -7.43 4.49 -6.34
C GLU A 44 -6.00 4.00 -6.09
N ASP A 45 -5.67 3.58 -4.86
CA ASP A 45 -4.36 3.00 -4.53
C ASP A 45 -4.12 1.69 -5.29
N PHE A 46 -5.15 0.86 -5.42
CA PHE A 46 -5.08 -0.37 -6.19
C PHE A 46 -4.88 -0.10 -7.69
N GLN A 47 -5.58 0.87 -8.27
CA GLN A 47 -5.36 1.26 -9.66
C GLN A 47 -3.96 1.86 -9.87
N GLY A 48 -3.47 2.67 -8.94
CA GLY A 48 -2.10 3.20 -8.98
C GLY A 48 -1.06 2.09 -8.92
N PHE A 49 -1.30 1.08 -8.08
CA PHE A 49 -0.45 -0.11 -7.99
C PHE A 49 -0.38 -0.87 -9.32
N LEU A 50 -1.53 -1.14 -9.96
CA LEU A 50 -1.56 -1.83 -11.25
C LEU A 50 -0.83 -1.04 -12.35
N LYS A 51 -1.05 0.28 -12.42
CA LYS A 51 -0.34 1.15 -13.37
C LYS A 51 1.18 1.12 -13.17
N ALA A 52 1.64 1.08 -11.92
CA ALA A 52 3.07 0.98 -11.63
C ALA A 52 3.66 -0.36 -12.07
N VAL A 53 2.92 -1.47 -11.92
CA VAL A 53 3.31 -2.78 -12.45
C VAL A 53 3.38 -2.74 -13.98
N GLU A 54 2.35 -2.21 -14.65
CA GLU A 54 2.32 -2.10 -16.12
C GLU A 54 3.45 -1.22 -16.67
N ALA A 55 3.75 -0.10 -16.01
CA ALA A 55 4.85 0.78 -16.40
C ALA A 55 6.19 0.03 -16.38
N LEU A 56 6.47 -0.69 -15.28
CA LEU A 56 7.68 -1.51 -15.17
C LEU A 56 7.73 -2.62 -16.23
N GLN A 57 6.59 -3.20 -16.60
CA GLN A 57 6.54 -4.16 -17.71
C GLN A 57 6.90 -3.51 -19.05
N GLY A 58 6.49 -2.27 -19.29
CA GLY A 58 6.91 -1.47 -20.45
C GLY A 58 8.41 -1.15 -20.47
N ASP A 59 9.04 -1.01 -19.30
CA ASP A 59 10.49 -0.83 -19.13
C ASP A 59 11.32 -2.13 -19.27
N GLY A 60 10.67 -3.27 -19.58
CA GLY A 60 11.32 -4.56 -19.79
C GLY A 60 11.45 -5.42 -18.52
N PHE A 61 10.73 -5.09 -17.44
CA PHE A 61 10.61 -5.97 -16.29
C PHE A 61 9.51 -7.02 -16.49
N VAL A 62 9.79 -8.27 -16.15
CA VAL A 62 8.84 -9.37 -16.22
C VAL A 62 8.35 -9.72 -14.81
N VAL A 63 7.05 -9.90 -14.63
CA VAL A 63 6.47 -10.38 -13.37
C VAL A 63 6.92 -11.82 -13.12
N ARG A 64 7.60 -12.06 -12.00
CA ARG A 64 8.11 -13.38 -11.61
C ARG A 64 7.23 -14.07 -10.59
N SER A 65 6.65 -13.31 -9.68
CA SER A 65 5.79 -13.86 -8.63
C SER A 65 4.80 -12.81 -8.15
N VAL A 66 3.69 -13.29 -7.61
CA VAL A 66 2.65 -12.49 -6.98
C VAL A 66 2.26 -13.17 -5.68
N GLU A 67 2.26 -12.42 -4.60
CA GLU A 67 1.82 -12.86 -3.28
C GLU A 67 0.59 -12.04 -2.92
N SER A 68 -0.49 -12.77 -2.64
CA SER A 68 -1.72 -12.18 -2.14
C SER A 68 -2.03 -12.83 -0.80
N SER A 69 -1.89 -12.05 0.26
CA SER A 69 -2.27 -12.39 1.62
C SER A 69 -3.38 -11.46 2.08
N TYR A 70 -4.10 -11.85 3.14
CA TYR A 70 -5.23 -11.09 3.69
C TYR A 70 -4.96 -9.59 3.92
N LYS A 71 -3.68 -9.20 4.14
CA LYS A 71 -3.26 -7.81 4.36
C LYS A 71 -2.24 -7.25 3.38
N LEU A 72 -1.85 -8.02 2.37
CA LEU A 72 -0.70 -7.67 1.55
C LEU A 72 -0.86 -8.22 0.15
N PHE A 73 -0.77 -7.34 -0.83
CA PHE A 73 -0.57 -7.70 -2.22
C PHE A 73 0.85 -7.30 -2.61
N ARG A 74 1.63 -8.23 -3.14
CA ARG A 74 3.03 -7.97 -3.49
C ARG A 74 3.34 -8.61 -4.83
N VAL A 75 4.06 -7.88 -5.67
CA VAL A 75 4.48 -8.31 -7.00
C VAL A 75 5.99 -8.19 -7.08
N TRP A 76 6.65 -9.27 -7.46
CA TRP A 76 8.08 -9.29 -7.76
C TRP A 76 8.27 -9.25 -9.26
N LEU A 77 9.00 -8.25 -9.72
CA LEU A 77 9.37 -8.08 -11.11
C LEU A 77 10.89 -8.22 -11.26
N ARG A 78 11.33 -8.75 -12.38
CA ARG A 78 12.76 -8.85 -12.73
C ARG A 78 12.97 -8.47 -14.17
N ARG A 79 13.99 -7.67 -14.47
CA ARG A 79 14.42 -7.40 -15.83
C ARG A 79 15.00 -8.69 -16.43
N GLU A 80 14.54 -9.04 -17.62
CA GLU A 80 15.17 -10.09 -18.40
C GLU A 80 16.48 -9.49 -18.96
N GLU A 81 17.62 -9.94 -18.45
CA GLU A 81 18.90 -9.70 -19.12
C GLU A 81 19.02 -10.78 -20.20
N GLU A 82 19.08 -10.36 -21.46
CA GLU A 82 19.48 -11.18 -22.61
C GLU A 82 20.92 -11.71 -22.46
#